data_AF-C9E5U8-F1
#
_entry.id   AF-C9E5U8-F1
#
_cell.length_a   1.000
_cell.length_b   1.000
_cell.length_c   1.000
_cell.angle_alpha   90.00
_cell.angle_beta   90.00
_cell.angle_gamma   90.00
#
_symmetry.space_group_name_H-M   'P 1'
#
loop_
_entity.id
_entity.type
_entity.pdbx_description
1 polymer ?
#
loop_
_entity_poly.entity_id
_entity_poly.type
_entity_poly.pdbx_seq_one_letter_code
_entity_poly.pdbx_strand_id
1 'polypeptide(L)'
;MKVIDLSQRTPAWHQWRIAGVTASEAPIIMGRSPYKTPWRLWAEKTGFVLPEDLSNNPNVLRGIRLEPQARRAFENAHNDFLLPLCAEADHNAIFRASFDGINDAGEPVELKCPCQSVFEDVQAHREQSEAYQLYWVQVQHQILVANSTRGWLVFYFEDQLIEFEIQRDAAFLTELQETALQFWELVQTKKEPSKCPEQDCFVPKGEAQYRWTSLSRQYCSAHAEVVRLENHIKSLKEEMRDAQSKLVAMMGNYAHADYAGVKLSRYMMAGTVDYKQLATDKLGELDEQVLAAYRKAPQERLRISTNKPEQPVETPIKISLEQENLVLPGDSPSSFYF
;
A
#
# COMPACT_ATOMS: atom_id res chain seq x y z
N MET A 1 27.06 -19.23 -0.07
CA MET A 1 26.03 -18.56 -0.88
C MET A 1 26.57 -18.27 -2.27
N LYS A 2 25.71 -18.23 -3.28
CA LYS A 2 26.10 -17.89 -4.66
C LYS A 2 25.87 -16.41 -4.89
N VAL A 3 26.95 -15.64 -4.99
CA VAL A 3 26.90 -14.20 -5.27
C VAL A 3 26.42 -13.97 -6.69
N ILE A 4 25.50 -13.01 -6.84
CA ILE A 4 24.92 -12.58 -8.10
C ILE A 4 25.35 -11.13 -8.36
N ASP A 5 26.07 -10.91 -9.45
CA ASP A 5 26.55 -9.59 -9.85
C ASP A 5 25.40 -8.74 -10.41
N LEU A 6 24.63 -8.12 -9.51
CA LEU A 6 23.52 -7.24 -9.82
C LEU A 6 23.56 -6.01 -8.92
N SER A 7 23.48 -4.85 -9.57
CA SER A 7 23.22 -3.59 -8.85
C SER A 7 21.77 -3.56 -8.39
N GLN A 8 21.56 -3.37 -7.09
CA GLN A 8 20.22 -3.25 -6.50
C GLN A 8 19.46 -2.07 -7.12
N ARG A 9 18.12 -2.15 -7.11
CA ARG A 9 17.20 -1.12 -7.65
C ARG A 9 17.25 -0.95 -9.17
N THR A 10 17.93 -1.84 -9.90
CA THR A 10 17.89 -1.88 -11.37
C THR A 10 16.75 -2.76 -11.88
N PRO A 11 16.28 -2.60 -13.13
CA PRO A 11 15.28 -3.49 -13.71
C PRO A 11 15.70 -4.97 -13.70
N ALA A 12 16.98 -5.27 -13.95
CA ALA A 12 17.53 -6.63 -13.88
C ALA A 12 17.42 -7.22 -12.46
N TRP A 13 17.68 -6.40 -11.44
CA TRP A 13 17.48 -6.77 -10.04
C TRP A 13 16.01 -7.06 -9.72
N HIS A 14 15.08 -6.23 -10.20
CA HIS A 14 13.64 -6.50 -10.02
C HIS A 14 13.21 -7.80 -10.70
N GLN A 15 13.66 -8.06 -11.93
CA GLN A 15 13.36 -9.31 -12.64
C GLN A 15 13.94 -10.53 -11.92
N TRP A 16 15.18 -10.42 -11.42
CA TRP A 16 15.78 -11.45 -10.60
C TRP A 16 14.97 -11.70 -9.32
N ARG A 17 14.44 -10.68 -8.65
CA ARG A 17 13.61 -10.88 -7.46
C ARG A 17 12.27 -11.59 -7.74
N ILE A 18 11.69 -11.40 -8.93
CA ILE A 18 10.43 -12.05 -9.30
C ILE A 18 10.60 -13.57 -9.42
N ALA A 19 11.77 -14.04 -9.84
CA ALA A 19 12.04 -15.45 -10.11
C ALA A 19 12.39 -16.29 -8.86
N GLY A 20 12.14 -15.79 -7.64
CA GLY A 20 12.30 -16.52 -6.39
C GLY A 20 11.59 -15.86 -5.23
N VAL A 21 11.92 -16.27 -4.00
CA VAL A 21 11.45 -15.69 -2.74
C VAL A 21 12.58 -14.89 -2.12
N THR A 22 12.31 -13.61 -1.81
CA THR A 22 13.32 -12.71 -1.27
C THR A 22 13.19 -12.48 0.24
N ALA A 23 14.29 -12.09 0.89
CA ALA A 23 14.29 -11.79 2.33
C ALA A 23 13.21 -10.80 2.78
N SER A 24 13.01 -9.70 2.03
CA SER A 24 11.97 -8.71 2.33
C SER A 24 10.54 -9.22 2.14
N GLU A 25 10.37 -10.33 1.41
CA GLU A 25 9.07 -10.98 1.19
C GLU A 25 8.78 -12.05 2.25
N ALA A 26 9.79 -12.51 2.99
CA ALA A 26 9.61 -13.52 4.02
C ALA A 26 8.56 -13.13 5.08
N PRO A 27 8.52 -11.88 5.62
CA PRO A 27 7.48 -11.52 6.58
C PRO A 27 6.06 -11.58 5.99
N ILE A 28 5.92 -11.32 4.69
CA ILE A 28 4.64 -11.40 3.98
C ILE A 28 4.20 -12.86 3.85
N ILE A 29 5.11 -13.73 3.41
CA ILE A 29 4.86 -15.17 3.23
C ILE A 29 4.53 -15.83 4.57
N MET A 30 5.18 -15.42 5.65
CA MET A 30 4.91 -15.88 7.01
C MET A 30 3.64 -15.24 7.63
N GLY A 31 2.90 -14.41 6.90
CA GLY A 31 1.67 -13.78 7.39
C GLY A 31 1.89 -12.76 8.52
N ARG A 32 3.11 -12.22 8.67
CA ARG A 32 3.48 -11.26 9.74
C ARG A 32 3.56 -9.81 9.25
N SER A 33 3.43 -9.57 7.95
CA SER A 33 3.46 -8.21 7.39
C SER A 33 2.10 -7.53 7.51
N PRO A 34 2.01 -6.31 8.09
CA PRO A 34 0.78 -5.53 8.11
C PRO A 34 0.51 -4.82 6.76
N TYR A 35 1.49 -4.80 5.86
CA TYR A 35 1.44 -4.02 4.62
C TYR A 35 0.97 -4.82 3.41
N LYS A 36 1.12 -6.15 3.46
CA LYS A 36 0.86 -7.00 2.31
C LYS A 36 0.58 -8.42 2.75
N THR A 37 -0.45 -9.02 2.16
CA THR A 37 -0.83 -10.43 2.36
C THR A 37 -0.06 -11.37 1.44
N PRO A 38 0.02 -12.67 1.75
CA PRO A 38 0.50 -13.69 0.81
C PRO A 38 -0.24 -13.64 -0.53
N TRP A 39 -1.56 -13.42 -0.51
CA TRP A 39 -2.36 -13.31 -1.74
C TRP A 39 -1.91 -12.15 -2.61
N ARG A 40 -1.73 -10.97 -2.03
CA ARG A 40 -1.28 -9.80 -2.77
C ARG A 40 0.11 -10.01 -3.36
N LEU A 41 1.03 -10.62 -2.61
CA LEU A 41 2.36 -10.96 -3.12
C LEU A 41 2.31 -11.98 -4.27
N TRP A 42 1.47 -13.01 -4.15
CA TRP A 42 1.24 -14.00 -5.22
C TRP A 42 0.70 -13.32 -6.49
N ALA A 43 -0.26 -12.40 -6.33
CA ALA A 43 -0.85 -11.66 -7.44
C ALA A 43 0.18 -10.80 -8.17
N GLU A 44 1.11 -10.17 -7.43
CA GLU A 44 2.23 -9.42 -8.01
C GLU A 44 3.23 -10.33 -8.75
N LYS A 45 3.65 -11.44 -8.13
CA LYS A 45 4.63 -12.37 -8.74
C LYS A 45 4.09 -13.09 -9.98
N THR A 46 2.78 -13.32 -10.05
CA THR A 46 2.13 -13.94 -11.22
C THR A 46 1.75 -12.94 -12.31
N GLY A 47 1.94 -11.64 -12.06
CA GLY A 47 1.53 -10.56 -12.98
C GLY A 47 0.02 -10.32 -13.00
N PHE A 48 -0.74 -10.87 -12.05
CA PHE A 48 -2.17 -10.66 -11.90
C PHE A 48 -2.50 -9.23 -11.45
N VAL A 49 -1.64 -8.61 -10.63
CA VAL A 49 -1.72 -7.19 -10.28
C VAL A 49 -0.34 -6.55 -10.39
N LEU A 50 -0.29 -5.30 -10.82
CA LEU A 50 0.94 -4.52 -10.81
C LEU A 50 1.39 -4.24 -9.35
N PRO A 51 2.70 -4.34 -9.05
CA PRO A 51 3.24 -3.86 -7.79
C PRO A 51 2.88 -2.40 -7.55
N GLU A 52 2.72 -2.02 -6.28
CA GLU A 52 2.51 -0.62 -5.91
C GLU A 52 3.75 0.21 -6.28
N ASP A 53 3.53 1.38 -6.90
CA ASP A 53 4.59 2.34 -7.17
C ASP A 53 4.94 3.12 -5.90
N LEU A 54 6.02 2.69 -5.25
CA LEU A 54 6.54 3.32 -4.03
C LEU A 54 7.61 4.39 -4.31
N SER A 55 7.86 4.76 -5.57
CA SER A 55 8.93 5.71 -5.94
C SER A 55 8.76 7.08 -5.27
N ASN A 56 7.53 7.52 -5.04
CA ASN A 56 7.21 8.79 -4.38
C ASN A 56 6.95 8.66 -2.88
N ASN A 57 7.13 7.47 -2.30
CA ASN A 57 6.91 7.27 -0.87
C ASN A 57 8.04 7.94 -0.05
N PRO A 58 7.72 8.94 0.81
CA PRO A 58 8.75 9.66 1.57
C PRO A 58 9.59 8.76 2.47
N ASN A 59 9.03 7.67 2.99
CA ASN A 59 9.75 6.72 3.83
C ASN A 59 10.77 5.91 3.04
N VAL A 60 10.42 5.49 1.82
CA VAL A 60 11.33 4.77 0.91
C VAL A 60 12.48 5.68 0.48
N LEU A 61 12.16 6.91 0.05
CA LEU A 61 13.16 7.90 -0.33
C LEU A 61 14.10 8.26 0.82
N ARG A 62 13.59 8.38 2.05
CA ARG A 62 14.41 8.57 3.26
C ARG A 62 15.35 7.38 3.47
N GLY A 63 14.82 6.15 3.39
CA GLY A 63 15.62 4.93 3.50
C GLY A 63 16.81 4.92 2.57
N ILE A 64 16.56 5.11 1.26
CA ILE A 64 17.58 5.14 0.22
C ILE A 64 18.67 6.19 0.49
N ARG A 65 18.26 7.38 0.94
CA ARG A 65 19.18 8.48 1.22
C ARG A 65 20.05 8.24 2.45
N LEU A 66 19.50 7.64 3.50
CA LEU A 66 20.16 7.49 4.80
C LEU A 66 20.92 6.16 4.94
N GLU A 67 20.62 5.15 4.12
CA GLU A 67 21.28 3.85 4.17
C GLU A 67 22.83 3.93 4.10
N PRO A 68 23.47 4.77 3.25
CA PRO A 68 24.92 4.91 3.27
C PRO A 68 25.48 5.49 4.57
N GLN A 69 24.70 6.32 5.28
CA GLN A 69 25.10 6.88 6.58
C GLN A 69 24.95 5.84 7.68
N ALA A 70 23.83 5.11 7.70
CA ALA A 70 23.60 4.00 8.62
C ALA A 70 24.71 2.93 8.50
N ARG A 71 25.09 2.60 7.26
CA ARG A 71 26.19 1.67 6.98
C ARG A 71 27.50 2.15 7.59
N ARG A 72 27.92 3.39 7.29
CA ARG A 72 29.17 3.96 7.82
C ARG A 72 29.16 4.02 9.34
N ALA A 73 28.02 4.34 9.94
CA ALA A 73 27.89 4.38 11.39
C ALA A 73 28.13 2.98 11.99
N PHE A 74 27.55 1.92 11.41
CA PHE A 74 27.79 0.54 11.81
C PHE A 74 29.25 0.11 11.58
N GLU A 75 29.79 0.37 10.38
CA GLU A 75 31.19 0.06 10.03
C GLU A 75 32.18 0.68 11.02
N ASN A 76 31.97 1.94 11.41
CA ASN A 76 32.80 2.62 12.41
C ASN A 76 32.63 2.04 13.82
N ALA A 77 31.41 1.66 14.20
CA ALA A 77 31.12 1.10 15.53
C ALA A 77 31.76 -0.29 15.72
N HIS A 78 31.82 -1.10 14.66
CA HIS A 78 32.37 -2.46 14.69
C HIS A 78 33.80 -2.57 14.15
N ASN A 79 34.35 -1.49 13.58
CA ASN A 79 35.63 -1.49 12.86
C ASN A 79 35.68 -2.61 11.79
N ASP A 80 34.63 -2.66 10.98
CA ASP A 80 34.36 -3.69 9.97
C ASP A 80 33.85 -3.03 8.68
N PHE A 81 33.91 -3.72 7.54
CA PHE A 81 33.41 -3.24 6.26
C PHE A 81 32.21 -4.04 5.80
N LEU A 82 31.17 -3.34 5.30
CA LEU A 82 29.95 -3.98 4.83
C LEU A 82 29.87 -3.93 3.31
N LEU A 83 29.86 -5.10 2.68
CA LEU A 83 29.69 -5.24 1.24
C LEU A 83 28.20 -5.41 0.88
N PRO A 84 27.56 -4.45 0.17
CA PRO A 84 26.24 -4.66 -0.40
C PRO A 84 26.33 -5.63 -1.58
N LEU A 85 25.52 -6.69 -1.58
CA LEU A 85 25.47 -7.64 -2.69
C LEU A 85 24.13 -8.36 -2.80
N CYS A 86 23.92 -9.06 -3.91
CA CYS A 86 22.80 -9.98 -4.09
C CYS A 86 23.32 -11.43 -4.06
N ALA A 87 22.58 -12.35 -3.44
CA ALA A 87 22.93 -13.77 -3.48
C ALA A 87 21.71 -14.70 -3.53
N GLU A 88 21.97 -15.90 -3.99
CA GLU A 88 21.09 -17.07 -3.93
C GLU A 88 21.62 -18.05 -2.86
N ALA A 89 20.73 -18.74 -2.17
CA ALA A 89 21.14 -19.80 -1.26
C ALA A 89 21.69 -21.01 -2.04
N ASP A 90 22.82 -21.56 -1.60
CA ASP A 90 23.49 -22.67 -2.33
C ASP A 90 22.63 -23.94 -2.38
N HIS A 91 21.90 -24.20 -1.29
CA HIS A 91 21.05 -25.39 -1.18
C HIS A 91 19.77 -25.28 -2.03
N ASN A 92 19.31 -24.06 -2.35
CA ASN A 92 18.13 -23.82 -3.18
C ASN A 92 18.07 -22.36 -3.68
N ALA A 93 18.23 -22.18 -5.00
CA ALA A 93 18.27 -20.87 -5.67
C ALA A 93 16.94 -20.09 -5.68
N ILE A 94 15.85 -20.69 -5.18
CA ILE A 94 14.58 -19.98 -4.96
C ILE A 94 14.77 -18.94 -3.84
N PHE A 95 15.57 -19.23 -2.81
CA PHE A 95 15.83 -18.30 -1.72
C PHE A 95 16.88 -17.27 -2.13
N ARG A 96 16.51 -15.99 -2.03
CA ARG A 96 17.27 -14.86 -2.56
C ARG A 96 17.36 -13.75 -1.52
N ALA A 97 18.53 -13.13 -1.42
CA ALA A 97 18.70 -11.97 -0.57
C ALA A 97 19.40 -10.85 -1.33
N SER A 98 18.82 -9.67 -1.24
CA SER A 98 19.57 -8.42 -1.41
C SER A 98 20.05 -8.05 -0.01
N PHE A 99 21.35 -8.03 0.20
CA PHE A 99 21.92 -7.62 1.48
C PHE A 99 22.19 -6.12 1.44
N ASP A 100 21.76 -5.40 2.47
CA ASP A 100 22.26 -4.05 2.66
C ASP A 100 23.76 -4.15 2.89
N GLY A 101 24.23 -4.96 3.84
CA GLY A 101 25.64 -5.31 4.00
C GLY A 101 25.85 -6.76 4.36
N ILE A 102 26.99 -7.32 3.94
CA ILE A 102 27.56 -8.52 4.55
C ILE A 102 28.97 -8.19 5.01
N ASN A 103 29.34 -8.62 6.21
CA ASN A 103 30.69 -8.40 6.73
C ASN A 103 31.67 -9.50 6.32
N ASP A 104 32.94 -9.37 6.72
CA ASP A 104 34.01 -10.33 6.41
C ASP A 104 33.74 -11.73 6.99
N ALA A 105 32.96 -11.84 8.07
CA ALA A 105 32.53 -13.10 8.66
C ALA A 105 31.35 -13.76 7.91
N GLY A 106 30.80 -13.11 6.88
CA GLY A 106 29.62 -13.60 6.16
C GLY A 106 28.30 -13.37 6.92
N GLU A 107 28.29 -12.48 7.90
CA GLU A 107 27.10 -12.12 8.67
C GLU A 107 26.34 -11.00 7.95
N PRO A 108 25.04 -11.19 7.66
CA PRO A 108 24.25 -10.14 7.05
C PRO A 108 23.92 -9.04 8.05
N VAL A 109 23.93 -7.79 7.58
CA VAL A 109 23.52 -6.60 8.31
C VAL A 109 22.39 -5.93 7.53
N GLU A 110 21.21 -5.89 8.12
CA GLU A 110 20.03 -5.21 7.58
C GLU A 110 19.90 -3.82 8.20
N LEU A 111 19.84 -2.80 7.35
CA LEU A 111 19.84 -1.40 7.76
C LEU A 111 18.46 -0.78 7.55
N LYS A 112 17.84 -0.30 8.62
CA LYS A 112 16.55 0.40 8.59
C LYS A 112 16.71 1.85 9.00
N CYS A 113 16.21 2.76 8.17
CA CYS A 113 16.15 4.19 8.47
C CYS A 113 14.69 4.67 8.65
N PRO A 114 14.02 4.30 9.76
CA PRO A 114 12.61 4.58 9.99
C PRO A 114 12.33 6.08 10.20
N CYS A 115 11.05 6.43 10.37
CA CYS A 115 10.66 7.75 10.85
C CYS A 115 10.84 7.81 12.37
N GLN A 116 10.84 9.03 12.92
CA GLN A 116 11.06 9.28 14.35
C GLN A 116 10.19 8.39 15.25
N SER A 117 8.88 8.36 15.02
CA SER A 117 7.94 7.58 15.84
C SER A 117 8.26 6.08 15.89
N VAL A 118 8.72 5.51 14.77
CA VAL A 118 9.09 4.09 14.70
C VAL A 118 10.45 3.86 15.34
N PHE A 119 11.39 4.81 15.22
CA PHE A 119 12.67 4.72 15.91
C PHE A 119 12.49 4.78 17.44
N GLU A 120 11.66 5.71 17.93
CA GLU A 120 11.31 5.86 19.34
C GLU A 120 10.60 4.60 19.88
N ASP A 121 9.70 4.00 19.10
CA ASP A 121 9.06 2.73 19.45
C ASP A 121 10.09 1.58 19.60
N VAL A 122 11.02 1.44 18.66
CA VAL A 122 12.11 0.46 18.74
C VAL A 122 13.02 0.76 19.94
N GLN A 123 13.28 2.02 20.25
CA GLN A 123 14.09 2.42 21.40
C GLN A 123 13.42 2.02 22.72
N ALA A 124 12.12 2.29 22.86
CA ALA A 124 11.35 2.03 24.06
C ALA A 124 11.04 0.54 24.26
N HIS A 125 10.63 -0.16 23.20
CA HIS A 125 10.10 -1.52 23.28
C HIS A 125 11.10 -2.59 22.81
N ARG A 126 12.22 -2.20 22.21
CA ARG A 126 13.30 -3.11 21.80
C ARG A 126 12.76 -4.26 20.94
N GLU A 127 12.99 -5.50 21.34
CA GLU A 127 12.52 -6.70 20.63
C GLU A 127 10.99 -6.83 20.61
N GLN A 128 10.27 -6.11 21.47
CA GLN A 128 8.80 -6.10 21.48
C GLN A 128 8.20 -5.08 20.50
N SER A 129 9.03 -4.25 19.86
CA SER A 129 8.55 -3.31 18.83
C SER A 129 8.06 -4.05 17.58
N GLU A 130 7.03 -3.51 16.94
CA GLU A 130 6.47 -4.09 15.72
C GLU A 130 7.51 -4.15 14.60
N ALA A 131 8.36 -3.11 14.50
CA ALA A 131 9.41 -3.03 13.51
C ALA A 131 10.48 -4.10 13.70
N TYR A 132 10.90 -4.38 14.94
CA TYR A 132 11.82 -5.47 15.22
C TYR A 132 11.21 -6.81 14.80
N GLN A 133 9.99 -7.12 15.27
CA GLN A 133 9.33 -8.40 14.98
C GLN A 133 9.15 -8.65 13.47
N LEU A 134 8.85 -7.58 12.72
CA LEU A 134 8.73 -7.64 11.28
C LEU A 134 10.07 -7.94 10.60
N TYR A 135 11.13 -7.18 10.93
CA TYR A 135 12.40 -7.28 10.23
C TYR A 135 13.30 -8.42 10.75
N TRP A 136 13.03 -8.96 11.94
CA TRP A 136 13.66 -10.18 12.42
C TRP A 136 13.46 -11.35 11.45
N VAL A 137 12.26 -11.48 10.87
CA VAL A 137 11.97 -12.52 9.86
C VAL A 137 12.80 -12.31 8.59
N GLN A 138 12.99 -11.05 8.18
CA GLN A 138 13.83 -10.71 7.03
C GLN A 138 15.30 -11.08 7.29
N VAL A 139 15.83 -10.79 8.49
CA VAL A 139 17.20 -11.15 8.86
C VAL A 139 17.38 -12.67 8.96
N GLN A 140 16.42 -13.42 9.52
CA GLN A 140 16.46 -14.88 9.49
C GLN A 140 16.59 -15.42 8.05
N HIS A 141 15.79 -14.90 7.11
CA HIS A 141 15.93 -15.28 5.70
C HIS A 141 17.31 -14.94 5.13
N GLN A 142 17.88 -13.78 5.46
CA GLN A 142 19.24 -13.42 5.06
C GLN A 142 20.28 -14.38 5.65
N ILE A 143 20.15 -14.76 6.93
CA ILE A 143 20.99 -15.76 7.59
C ILE A 143 20.90 -17.12 6.88
N LEU A 144 19.71 -17.51 6.42
CA LEU A 144 19.51 -18.72 5.61
C LEU A 144 20.27 -18.65 4.28
N VAL A 145 20.15 -17.54 3.55
CA VAL A 145 20.80 -17.36 2.23
C VAL A 145 22.33 -17.28 2.38
N ALA A 146 22.82 -16.52 3.35
CA ALA A 146 24.24 -16.36 3.65
C ALA A 146 24.86 -17.65 4.23
N ASN A 147 24.03 -18.58 4.73
CA ASN A 147 24.46 -19.73 5.53
C ASN A 147 25.30 -19.31 6.75
N SER A 148 24.90 -18.22 7.40
CA SER A 148 25.56 -17.71 8.60
C SER A 148 24.95 -18.28 9.88
N THR A 149 25.66 -18.13 11.00
CA THR A 149 25.18 -18.47 12.35
C THR A 149 24.40 -17.33 13.00
N ARG A 150 24.56 -16.10 12.51
CA ARG A 150 23.87 -14.90 13.01
C ARG A 150 23.82 -13.80 11.95
N GLY A 151 23.09 -12.74 12.26
CA GLY A 151 23.03 -11.50 11.48
C GLY A 151 22.67 -10.32 12.39
N TRP A 152 22.63 -9.13 11.82
CA TRP A 152 22.39 -7.88 12.55
C TRP A 152 21.18 -7.15 11.98
N LEU A 153 20.30 -6.69 12.87
CA LEU A 153 19.24 -5.74 12.53
C LEU A 153 19.57 -4.40 13.16
N VAL A 154 19.68 -3.38 12.31
CA VAL A 154 20.17 -2.06 12.72
C VAL A 154 19.14 -1.01 12.35
N PHE A 155 18.76 -0.19 13.32
CA PHE A 155 17.91 0.98 13.13
C PHE A 155 18.75 2.25 13.29
N TYR A 156 18.63 3.15 12.32
CA TYR A 156 19.38 4.41 12.28
C TYR A 156 18.45 5.61 12.16
N PHE A 157 18.65 6.61 13.01
CA PHE A 157 17.93 7.90 12.97
C PHE A 157 18.81 8.99 13.60
N GLU A 158 19.03 10.10 12.89
CA GLU A 158 19.79 11.27 13.37
C GLU A 158 21.09 10.93 14.12
N ASP A 159 21.99 10.18 13.46
CA ASP A 159 23.28 9.73 13.99
C ASP A 159 23.20 8.76 15.19
N GLN A 160 22.01 8.30 15.57
CA GLN A 160 21.81 7.27 16.57
C GLN A 160 21.63 5.89 15.94
N LEU A 161 22.24 4.88 16.57
CA LEU A 161 22.11 3.47 16.21
C LEU A 161 21.43 2.68 17.32
N ILE A 162 20.49 1.83 16.91
CA ILE A 162 19.96 0.74 17.74
C ILE A 162 20.23 -0.56 17.01
N GLU A 163 20.98 -1.44 17.66
CA GLU A 163 21.47 -2.67 17.07
C GLU A 163 20.94 -3.89 17.82
N PHE A 164 20.64 -4.93 17.05
CA PHE A 164 20.23 -6.24 17.55
C PHE A 164 21.04 -7.33 16.85
N GLU A 165 21.72 -8.15 17.63
CA GLU A 165 22.33 -9.39 17.15
C GLU A 165 21.25 -10.49 17.11
N ILE A 166 21.01 -11.03 15.92
CA ILE A 166 19.99 -12.06 15.68
C ILE A 166 20.70 -13.40 15.43
N GLN A 167 20.54 -14.33 16.37
CA GLN A 167 21.02 -15.71 16.19
C GLN A 167 20.17 -16.46 15.18
N ARG A 168 20.81 -17.38 14.43
CA ARG A 168 20.12 -18.32 13.56
C ARG A 168 19.12 -19.16 14.36
N ASP A 169 17.84 -19.07 14.00
CA ASP A 169 16.80 -19.91 14.58
C ASP A 169 16.49 -21.08 13.64
N ALA A 170 17.04 -22.26 13.94
CA ALA A 170 16.88 -23.44 13.08
C ALA A 170 15.41 -23.92 12.97
N ALA A 171 14.62 -23.78 14.04
CA ALA A 171 13.22 -24.20 14.03
C ALA A 171 12.40 -23.26 13.14
N PHE A 172 12.58 -21.95 13.34
CA PHE A 172 11.94 -20.94 12.49
C PHE A 172 12.36 -21.04 11.02
N LEU A 173 13.65 -21.27 10.75
CA LEU A 173 14.12 -21.42 9.37
C LEU A 173 13.57 -22.66 8.67
N THR A 174 13.27 -23.73 9.41
CA THR A 174 12.58 -24.90 8.85
C THR A 174 11.17 -24.51 8.42
N GLU A 175 10.40 -23.88 9.31
CA GLU A 175 9.04 -23.39 9.01
C GLU A 175 9.03 -22.38 7.84
N LEU A 176 9.98 -21.44 7.83
CA LEU A 176 10.11 -20.42 6.79
C LEU A 176 10.37 -21.05 5.43
N GLN A 177 11.28 -22.03 5.36
CA GLN A 177 11.58 -22.72 4.12
C GLN A 177 10.38 -23.49 3.59
N GLU A 178 9.71 -24.26 4.44
CA GLU A 178 8.50 -25.02 4.06
C GLU A 178 7.40 -24.10 3.55
N THR A 179 7.10 -23.02 4.28
CA THR A 179 6.06 -22.04 3.91
C THR A 179 6.43 -21.32 2.62
N ALA A 180 7.68 -20.92 2.45
CA ALA A 180 8.16 -20.28 1.22
C ALA A 180 8.11 -21.21 0.00
N LEU A 181 8.41 -22.50 0.15
CA LEU A 181 8.31 -23.48 -0.92
C LEU A 181 6.85 -23.74 -1.32
N GLN A 182 5.95 -23.88 -0.33
CA GLN A 182 4.52 -23.99 -0.60
C GLN A 182 3.99 -22.76 -1.33
N PHE A 183 4.38 -21.56 -0.88
CA PHE A 183 4.04 -20.32 -1.56
C PHE A 183 4.60 -20.27 -2.99
N TRP A 184 5.85 -20.69 -3.19
CA TRP A 184 6.47 -20.71 -4.51
C TRP A 184 5.77 -21.66 -5.48
N GLU A 185 5.34 -22.84 -5.00
CA GLU A 185 4.53 -23.77 -5.80
C GLU A 185 3.22 -23.13 -6.27
N LEU A 186 2.55 -22.35 -5.41
CA LEU A 186 1.34 -21.59 -5.78
C LEU A 186 1.62 -20.54 -6.87
N VAL A 187 2.78 -19.88 -6.81
CA VAL A 187 3.22 -18.93 -7.85
C VAL A 187 3.47 -19.67 -9.17
N GLN A 188 4.19 -20.79 -9.15
CA GLN A 188 4.53 -21.55 -10.35
C GLN A 188 3.29 -22.17 -11.02
N THR A 189 2.38 -22.72 -10.23
CA THR A 189 1.12 -23.32 -10.72
C THR A 189 0.02 -22.30 -10.99
N LYS A 190 0.24 -21.02 -10.66
CA LYS A 190 -0.76 -19.95 -10.69
C LYS A 190 -2.04 -20.32 -9.93
N LYS A 191 -1.89 -21.10 -8.84
CA LYS A 191 -2.99 -21.42 -7.94
C LYS A 191 -3.12 -20.31 -6.88
N GLU A 192 -4.27 -19.66 -6.86
CA GLU A 192 -4.56 -18.56 -5.95
C GLU A 192 -4.55 -19.03 -4.47
N PRO A 193 -3.78 -18.40 -3.56
CA PRO A 193 -3.87 -18.66 -2.12
C PRO A 193 -5.18 -18.09 -1.54
N SER A 194 -5.49 -18.43 -0.28
CA SER A 194 -6.62 -17.83 0.42
C SER A 194 -6.44 -16.32 0.61
N LYS A 195 -7.52 -15.56 0.39
CA LYS A 195 -7.58 -14.12 0.68
C LYS A 195 -7.84 -13.86 2.16
N CYS A 196 -7.32 -12.74 2.67
CA CYS A 196 -7.67 -12.14 3.96
C CYS A 196 -8.74 -11.05 3.73
N PRO A 197 -10.01 -11.25 4.12
CA PRO A 197 -11.09 -10.29 3.86
C PRO A 197 -10.84 -8.88 4.42
N GLU A 198 -10.04 -8.76 5.48
CA GLU A 198 -9.71 -7.50 6.15
C GLU A 198 -8.68 -6.66 5.38
N GLN A 199 -7.90 -7.28 4.49
CA GLN A 199 -6.78 -6.63 3.78
C GLN A 199 -6.88 -6.72 2.25
N ASP A 200 -7.39 -7.84 1.72
CA ASP A 200 -7.43 -8.11 0.29
C ASP A 200 -8.69 -7.55 -0.36
N CYS A 201 -8.54 -7.01 -1.57
CA CYS A 201 -9.68 -6.53 -2.33
C CYS A 201 -10.66 -7.66 -2.65
N PHE A 202 -11.94 -7.39 -2.41
CA PHE A 202 -13.01 -8.24 -2.92
C PHE A 202 -13.02 -8.18 -4.46
N VAL A 203 -12.92 -9.35 -5.08
CA VAL A 203 -13.04 -9.52 -6.54
C VAL A 203 -14.24 -10.41 -6.80
N PRO A 204 -15.35 -9.88 -7.35
CA PRO A 204 -16.52 -10.69 -7.64
C PRO A 204 -16.20 -11.71 -8.73
N LYS A 205 -16.72 -12.93 -8.59
CA LYS A 205 -16.54 -14.03 -9.55
C LYS A 205 -17.89 -14.52 -10.07
N GLY A 206 -17.93 -15.08 -11.27
CA GLY A 206 -19.13 -15.66 -11.87
C GLY A 206 -20.25 -14.62 -12.05
N GLU A 207 -21.49 -14.98 -11.71
CA GLU A 207 -22.66 -14.09 -11.87
C GLU A 207 -22.51 -12.74 -11.15
N ALA A 208 -21.90 -12.75 -9.96
CA ALA A 208 -21.68 -11.54 -9.17
C ALA A 208 -20.80 -10.52 -9.92
N GLN A 209 -19.87 -10.97 -10.77
CA GLN A 209 -19.00 -10.09 -11.55
C GLN A 209 -19.78 -9.27 -12.57
N TYR A 210 -20.71 -9.91 -13.29
CA TYR A 210 -21.57 -9.23 -14.25
C TYR A 210 -22.50 -8.23 -13.57
N ARG A 211 -23.09 -8.62 -12.43
CA ARG A 211 -23.96 -7.73 -11.63
C ARG A 211 -23.19 -6.54 -11.09
N TRP A 212 -22.00 -6.75 -10.53
CA TRP A 212 -21.14 -5.68 -10.03
C TRP A 212 -20.75 -4.70 -11.14
N THR A 213 -20.39 -5.21 -12.32
CA THR A 213 -20.02 -4.38 -13.48
C THR A 213 -21.17 -3.48 -13.93
N SER A 214 -22.38 -4.04 -14.01
CA SER A 214 -23.59 -3.29 -14.38
C SER A 214 -23.90 -2.18 -13.38
N LEU A 215 -23.91 -2.51 -12.08
CA LEU A 215 -24.16 -1.55 -11.00
C LEU A 215 -23.09 -0.46 -10.94
N SER A 216 -21.82 -0.82 -11.15
CA SER A 216 -20.71 0.14 -11.18
C SER A 216 -20.89 1.15 -12.31
N ARG A 217 -21.29 0.69 -13.51
CA ARG A 217 -21.55 1.58 -14.66
C ARG A 217 -22.70 2.54 -14.37
N GLN A 218 -23.79 2.03 -13.81
CA GLN A 218 -24.94 2.85 -13.43
C GLN A 218 -24.55 3.92 -12.40
N TYR A 219 -23.82 3.51 -11.36
CA TYR A 219 -23.33 4.43 -10.32
C TYR A 219 -22.40 5.50 -10.89
N CYS A 220 -21.39 5.12 -11.67
CA CYS A 220 -20.44 6.06 -12.25
C CYS A 220 -21.13 7.09 -13.17
N SER A 221 -22.11 6.66 -13.97
CA SER A 221 -22.90 7.56 -14.83
C SER A 221 -23.69 8.57 -14.00
N ALA A 222 -24.43 8.11 -13.00
CA ALA A 222 -25.20 8.99 -12.11
C ALA A 222 -24.29 9.94 -11.32
N HIS A 223 -23.15 9.45 -10.81
CA HIS A 223 -22.19 10.25 -10.08
C HIS A 223 -21.58 11.36 -10.95
N ALA A 224 -21.21 11.06 -12.19
CA ALA A 224 -20.70 12.06 -13.13
C ALA A 224 -21.72 13.18 -13.38
N GLU A 225 -23.00 12.84 -13.49
CA GLU A 225 -24.07 13.81 -13.68
C GLU A 225 -24.31 14.66 -12.42
N VAL A 226 -24.26 14.06 -11.22
CA VAL A 226 -24.31 14.81 -9.96
C VAL A 226 -23.18 15.83 -9.88
N VAL A 227 -21.93 15.41 -10.13
CA VAL A 227 -20.76 16.31 -10.12
C VAL A 227 -20.92 17.45 -11.12
N ARG A 228 -21.45 17.17 -12.33
CA ARG A 228 -21.74 18.18 -13.34
C ARG A 228 -22.77 19.21 -12.85
N LEU A 229 -23.87 18.74 -12.26
CA LEU A 229 -24.94 19.59 -11.74
C LEU A 229 -24.48 20.40 -10.52
N GLU A 230 -23.68 19.84 -9.62
CA GLU A 230 -23.11 20.55 -8.48
C GLU A 230 -22.21 21.71 -8.92
N ASN A 231 -21.36 21.48 -9.93
CA ASN A 231 -20.55 22.54 -10.52
C ASN A 231 -21.42 23.64 -11.15
N HIS A 232 -22.50 23.26 -11.84
CA HIS A 232 -23.43 24.23 -12.40
C HIS A 232 -24.16 25.04 -11.30
N ILE A 233 -24.65 24.38 -10.25
CA ILE A 233 -25.25 25.02 -9.08
C ILE A 233 -24.26 25.97 -8.41
N LYS A 234 -22.97 25.60 -8.33
CA LYS A 234 -21.93 26.46 -7.80
C LYS A 234 -21.79 27.76 -8.61
N SER A 235 -21.76 27.66 -9.95
CA SER A 235 -21.75 28.83 -10.84
C SER A 235 -22.97 29.73 -10.61
N LEU A 236 -24.17 29.14 -10.60
CA LEU A 236 -25.40 29.90 -10.37
C LEU A 236 -25.43 30.58 -8.99
N LYS A 237 -24.88 29.94 -7.95
CA LYS A 237 -24.72 30.55 -6.62
C LYS A 237 -23.70 31.70 -6.61
N GLU A 238 -22.69 31.68 -7.47
CA GLU A 238 -21.75 32.80 -7.65
C GLU A 238 -22.45 33.97 -8.35
N GLU A 239 -23.20 33.70 -9.43
CA GLU A 239 -24.01 34.70 -10.13
C GLU A 239 -25.06 35.34 -9.20
N MET A 240 -25.78 34.53 -8.41
CA MET A 240 -26.74 35.02 -7.42
C MET A 240 -26.10 35.91 -6.37
N ARG A 241 -24.89 35.56 -5.88
CA ARG A 241 -24.17 36.37 -4.88
C ARG A 241 -23.71 37.70 -5.45
N ASP A 242 -23.25 37.73 -6.71
CA ASP A 242 -22.90 38.97 -7.40
C ASP A 242 -24.13 39.88 -7.57
N ALA A 243 -25.23 39.34 -8.08
CA ALA A 243 -26.49 40.07 -8.22
C ALA A 243 -27.02 40.57 -6.87
N GLN A 244 -27.01 39.73 -5.83
CA GLN A 244 -27.40 40.11 -4.47
C GLN A 244 -26.54 41.27 -3.95
N SER A 245 -25.22 41.21 -4.15
CA SER A 245 -24.31 42.27 -3.69
C SER A 245 -24.62 43.62 -4.35
N LYS A 246 -24.93 43.60 -5.66
CA LYS A 246 -25.37 44.80 -6.41
C LYS A 246 -26.71 45.34 -5.91
N LEU A 247 -27.68 44.47 -5.63
CA LEU A 247 -28.98 44.86 -5.06
C LEU A 247 -28.83 45.46 -3.66
N VAL A 248 -28.01 44.86 -2.79
CA VAL A 248 -27.70 45.39 -1.46
C VAL A 248 -27.02 46.75 -1.54
N ALA A 249 -26.12 46.96 -2.50
CA ALA A 249 -25.49 48.27 -2.74
C ALA A 249 -26.52 49.33 -3.15
N MET A 250 -27.42 49.00 -4.07
CA MET A 250 -28.51 49.91 -4.48
C MET A 250 -29.53 50.18 -3.36
N MET A 251 -29.77 49.20 -2.47
CA MET A 251 -30.62 49.35 -1.29
C MET A 251 -30.06 50.36 -0.28
N GLY A 252 -28.76 50.68 -0.31
CA GLY A 252 -28.16 51.73 0.52
C GLY A 252 -28.37 51.50 2.02
N ASN A 253 -29.02 52.46 2.70
CA ASN A 253 -29.27 52.41 4.15
C ASN A 253 -30.70 51.99 4.51
N TYR A 254 -31.55 51.68 3.54
CA TYR A 254 -32.92 51.22 3.82
C TYR A 254 -32.90 49.88 4.55
N ALA A 255 -33.85 49.67 5.46
CA ALA A 255 -33.98 48.41 6.20
C ALA A 255 -34.66 47.30 5.36
N HIS A 256 -35.52 47.68 4.40
CA HIS A 256 -36.26 46.75 3.55
C HIS A 256 -36.31 47.24 2.10
N ALA A 257 -36.31 46.31 1.15
CA ALA A 257 -36.63 46.55 -0.24
C ALA A 257 -37.50 45.39 -0.75
N ASP A 258 -38.53 45.67 -1.56
CA ASP A 258 -39.40 44.67 -2.18
C ASP A 258 -39.80 45.18 -3.56
N TYR A 259 -39.13 44.65 -4.59
CA TYR A 259 -39.34 45.09 -5.96
C TYR A 259 -38.93 43.99 -6.95
N ALA A 260 -39.63 43.89 -8.08
CA ALA A 260 -39.34 42.95 -9.17
C ALA A 260 -39.11 41.49 -8.74
N GLY A 261 -39.84 41.02 -7.71
CA GLY A 261 -39.76 39.65 -7.21
C GLY A 261 -38.61 39.37 -6.24
N VAL A 262 -37.86 40.38 -5.82
CA VAL A 262 -36.79 40.25 -4.82
C VAL A 262 -37.09 41.09 -3.59
N LYS A 263 -37.15 40.43 -2.43
CA LYS A 263 -37.29 41.07 -1.12
C LYS A 263 -36.00 40.98 -0.32
N LEU A 264 -35.48 42.12 0.13
CA LEU A 264 -34.31 42.23 1.00
C LEU A 264 -34.72 42.81 2.36
N SER A 265 -34.08 42.33 3.42
CA SER A 265 -34.28 42.83 4.78
C SER A 265 -32.95 42.86 5.53
N ARG A 266 -32.58 44.03 6.04
CA ARG A 266 -31.40 44.25 6.88
C ARG A 266 -31.83 44.28 8.34
N TYR A 267 -31.30 43.37 9.14
CA TYR A 267 -31.55 43.29 10.58
C TYR A 267 -30.30 42.80 11.31
N MET A 268 -30.18 43.18 12.59
CA MET A 268 -29.09 42.73 13.45
C MET A 268 -29.51 41.47 14.20
N MET A 269 -28.62 40.48 14.29
CA MET A 269 -28.78 39.32 15.16
C MET A 269 -27.61 39.21 16.12
N ALA A 270 -27.85 38.59 17.27
CA ALA A 270 -26.77 38.18 18.16
C ALA A 270 -25.81 37.23 17.40
N GLY A 271 -24.51 37.38 17.65
CA GLY A 271 -23.48 36.53 17.07
C GLY A 271 -23.56 35.09 17.60
N THR A 272 -22.88 34.17 16.91
CA THR A 272 -22.75 32.79 17.35
C THR A 272 -21.88 32.70 18.60
N VAL A 273 -22.25 31.84 19.55
CA VAL A 273 -21.44 31.57 20.75
C VAL A 273 -20.21 30.75 20.36
N ASP A 274 -19.03 31.18 20.79
CA ASP A 274 -17.79 30.41 20.63
C ASP A 274 -17.69 29.32 21.72
N TYR A 275 -18.20 28.14 21.42
CA TYR A 275 -18.18 27.01 22.35
C TYR A 275 -16.77 26.47 22.64
N LYS A 276 -15.82 26.66 21.71
CA LYS A 276 -14.44 26.20 21.94
C LYS A 276 -13.79 27.08 22.99
N GLN A 277 -13.89 28.40 22.82
CA GLN A 277 -13.40 29.36 23.80
C GLN A 277 -14.12 29.18 25.15
N LEU A 278 -15.45 29.01 25.13
CA LEU A 278 -16.23 28.77 26.34
C LEU A 278 -15.78 27.51 27.10
N ALA A 279 -15.51 26.41 26.38
CA ALA A 279 -15.04 25.17 26.99
C ALA A 279 -13.66 25.35 27.61
N THR A 280 -12.71 25.96 26.90
CA THR A 280 -11.36 26.25 27.43
C THR A 280 -11.44 27.13 28.69
N ASP A 281 -12.23 28.21 28.66
CA ASP A 281 -12.33 29.16 29.77
C ASP A 281 -13.03 28.60 31.01
N LYS A 282 -13.92 27.61 30.85
CA LYS A 282 -14.72 27.03 31.94
C LYS A 282 -14.22 25.69 32.45
N LEU A 283 -13.57 24.89 31.60
CA LEU A 283 -13.19 23.51 31.91
C LEU A 283 -11.68 23.24 31.78
N GLY A 284 -10.90 24.16 31.21
CA GLY A 284 -9.46 23.98 30.97
C GLY A 284 -9.14 23.19 29.68
N GLU A 285 -7.89 22.75 29.53
CA GLU A 285 -7.49 21.84 28.44
C GLU A 285 -8.05 20.43 28.68
N LEU A 286 -8.86 19.95 27.73
CA LEU A 286 -9.41 18.59 27.74
C LEU A 286 -8.49 17.68 26.93
N ASP A 287 -7.84 16.72 27.59
CA ASP A 287 -6.99 15.75 26.92
C ASP A 287 -7.79 14.60 26.25
N GLU A 288 -7.10 13.78 25.45
CA GLU A 288 -7.72 12.68 24.72
C GLU A 288 -8.27 11.59 25.65
N GLN A 289 -7.73 11.46 26.87
CA GLN A 289 -8.25 10.48 27.85
C GLN A 289 -9.63 10.92 28.37
N VAL A 290 -9.82 12.21 28.62
CA VAL A 290 -11.12 12.77 28.98
C VAL A 290 -12.08 12.66 27.80
N LEU A 291 -11.67 13.05 26.59
CA LEU A 291 -12.52 12.99 25.40
C LEU A 291 -12.96 11.56 25.06
N ALA A 292 -12.07 10.57 25.23
CA ALA A 292 -12.36 9.16 24.95
C ALA A 292 -13.57 8.66 25.75
N ALA A 293 -13.73 9.09 27.00
CA ALA A 293 -14.86 8.70 27.85
C ALA A 293 -16.23 9.20 27.36
N TYR A 294 -16.25 10.25 26.53
CA TYR A 294 -17.47 10.83 25.95
C TYR A 294 -17.64 10.52 24.46
N ARG A 295 -16.72 9.75 23.85
CA ARG A 295 -16.87 9.28 22.47
C ARG A 295 -18.01 8.27 22.41
N LYS A 296 -18.91 8.46 21.44
CA LYS A 296 -19.92 7.47 21.11
C LYS A 296 -19.26 6.22 20.51
N ALA A 297 -20.00 5.11 20.54
CA ALA A 297 -19.56 3.87 19.91
C ALA A 297 -19.09 4.10 18.45
N PRO A 298 -18.03 3.41 18.01
CA PRO A 298 -17.54 3.51 16.65
C PRO A 298 -18.64 3.12 15.66
N GLN A 299 -18.68 3.81 14.53
CA GLN A 299 -19.66 3.57 13.47
C GLN A 299 -18.93 3.17 12.20
N GLU A 300 -19.43 2.13 11.52
CA GLU A 300 -18.97 1.77 10.19
C GLU A 300 -19.26 2.93 9.22
N ARG A 301 -18.25 3.29 8.43
CA ARG A 301 -18.39 4.31 7.39
C ARG A 301 -17.95 3.71 6.07
N LEU A 302 -18.88 3.65 5.12
CA LEU A 302 -18.59 3.27 3.75
C LEU A 302 -18.28 4.53 2.94
N ARG A 303 -17.15 4.51 2.23
CA ARG A 303 -16.79 5.54 1.25
C ARG A 303 -16.80 4.93 -0.13
N ILE A 304 -17.61 5.49 -1.02
CA ILE A 304 -17.57 5.16 -2.44
C ILE A 304 -16.73 6.23 -3.13
N SER A 305 -15.77 5.80 -3.96
CA SER A 305 -14.96 6.69 -4.80
C SER A 305 -14.88 6.08 -6.20
N THR A 306 -14.97 6.91 -7.22
CA THR A 306 -14.78 6.50 -8.61
C THR A 306 -13.34 6.73 -9.03
N ASN A 307 -12.68 5.73 -9.59
CA ASN A 307 -11.40 5.94 -10.25
C ASN A 307 -11.62 6.78 -11.51
N LYS A 308 -10.63 7.59 -11.90
CA LYS A 308 -10.62 8.14 -13.28
C LYS A 308 -10.69 6.93 -14.22
N PRO A 309 -11.46 6.97 -15.32
CA PRO A 309 -11.44 5.89 -16.28
C PRO A 309 -10.00 5.73 -16.76
N GLU A 310 -9.33 4.67 -16.35
CA GLU A 310 -8.16 4.19 -17.04
C GLU A 310 -8.61 3.94 -18.48
N GLN A 311 -7.86 4.46 -19.45
CA GLN A 311 -8.05 4.03 -20.83
C GLN A 311 -8.01 2.50 -20.80
N PRO A 312 -9.00 1.80 -21.39
CA PRO A 312 -9.02 0.36 -21.37
C PRO A 312 -7.69 -0.14 -21.93
N VAL A 313 -6.89 -0.79 -21.09
CA VAL A 313 -5.75 -1.57 -21.56
C VAL A 313 -6.40 -2.72 -22.32
N GLU A 314 -6.45 -2.60 -23.65
CA GLU A 314 -6.71 -3.72 -24.55
C GLU A 314 -5.62 -4.76 -24.30
N THR A 315 -5.83 -5.60 -23.30
CA THR A 315 -5.07 -6.83 -23.18
C THR A 315 -5.86 -7.83 -24.02
N PRO A 316 -5.39 -8.20 -25.23
CA PRO A 316 -6.07 -9.20 -26.01
C PRO A 316 -6.04 -10.50 -25.21
N ILE A 317 -7.19 -10.88 -24.66
CA ILE A 317 -7.40 -12.25 -24.20
C ILE A 317 -7.32 -13.09 -25.48
N LYS A 318 -6.15 -13.67 -25.75
CA LYS A 318 -6.02 -14.77 -26.70
C LYS A 318 -6.77 -15.95 -26.11
N ILE A 319 -8.05 -16.06 -26.46
CA ILE A 319 -8.78 -17.31 -26.32
C ILE A 319 -8.18 -18.23 -27.39
N SER A 320 -7.27 -19.09 -26.99
CA SER A 320 -6.87 -20.25 -27.80
C SER A 320 -8.09 -21.18 -27.86
N LEU A 321 -8.93 -21.02 -28.88
CA LEU A 321 -9.89 -22.05 -29.24
C LEU A 321 -9.09 -23.21 -29.79
N GLU A 322 -8.79 -24.20 -28.95
CA GLU A 322 -8.39 -25.52 -29.41
C GLU A 322 -9.53 -26.05 -30.29
N GLN A 323 -9.23 -26.18 -31.58
CA GLN A 323 -10.13 -26.78 -32.55
C GLN A 323 -10.25 -28.27 -32.23
N GLU A 324 -11.24 -28.63 -31.43
CA GLU A 324 -11.76 -30.00 -31.42
C GLU A 324 -12.40 -30.26 -32.79
N ASN A 325 -11.77 -31.14 -33.56
CA ASN A 325 -12.27 -31.69 -34.81
C ASN A 325 -13.61 -32.40 -34.58
N LEU A 326 -14.71 -31.68 -34.72
CA LEU A 326 -16.03 -32.27 -34.90
C LEU A 326 -16.22 -32.59 -36.39
N VAL A 327 -15.90 -33.83 -36.78
CA VAL A 327 -16.24 -34.37 -38.10
C VAL A 327 -17.75 -34.61 -38.13
N LEU A 328 -18.47 -33.81 -38.92
CA LEU A 328 -19.85 -34.10 -39.30
C LEU A 328 -19.89 -34.58 -40.76
N PRO A 329 -20.50 -35.74 -41.06
CA PRO A 329 -20.51 -36.31 -42.39
C PRO A 329 -21.62 -35.74 -43.28
N GLY A 330 -21.28 -35.56 -44.56
CA GLY A 330 -22.18 -35.80 -45.71
C GLY A 330 -23.25 -34.75 -46.03
N ASP A 331 -22.98 -33.95 -47.06
CA ASP A 331 -23.58 -34.11 -48.40
C ASP A 331 -23.87 -32.78 -49.11
N SER A 332 -23.25 -32.65 -50.27
CA SER A 332 -23.51 -31.68 -51.35
C SER A 332 -24.83 -32.00 -52.07
N PRO A 333 -25.26 -31.22 -53.09
CA PRO A 333 -25.20 -29.76 -53.27
C PRO A 333 -26.52 -29.20 -53.86
N SER A 334 -26.55 -27.89 -54.14
CA SER A 334 -27.40 -27.22 -55.15
C SER A 334 -28.91 -27.18 -54.82
N SER A 335 -29.64 -26.08 -54.99
CA SER A 335 -29.65 -25.10 -56.07
C SER A 335 -30.60 -23.95 -55.67
N PHE A 336 -30.41 -22.82 -56.34
CA PHE A 336 -31.26 -21.63 -56.39
C PHE A 336 -32.77 -21.91 -56.37
N TYR A 337 -33.56 -21.02 -55.74
CA TYR A 337 -34.54 -20.17 -56.43
C TYR A 337 -35.22 -19.17 -55.46
N PHE A 338 -35.17 -17.90 -55.89
CA PHE A 338 -35.89 -16.67 -55.47
C PHE A 338 -35.61 -16.00 -54.12
#